data_AF-A0A543PNQ3-F1
#
_entry.id   AF-A0A543PNQ3-F1
#
_cell.length_a   1.000
_cell.length_b   1.000
_cell.length_c   1.000
_cell.angle_alpha   90.00
_cell.angle_beta   90.00
_cell.angle_gamma   90.00
#
_symmetry.space_group_name_H-M   'P 1'
#
loop_
_entity.id
_entity.type
_entity.pdbx_description
1 polymer ?
#
loop_
_entity_poly.entity_id
_entity_poly.type
_entity_poly.pdbx_seq_one_letter_code
_entity_poly.pdbx_strand_id
1 'polypeptide(L)' 'MAQKKWADLSSGQRKAVIVMGAVQLTLATAAWVDLARRPAEQVNGSKGKWAAIIAINWIGPISYFARGRKTELPEITA' A
#
# COMPACT_ATOMS: atom_id res chain seq x y z
N MET A 1 7.70 26.67 18.57
CA MET A 1 8.66 25.71 17.98
C MET A 1 8.90 26.09 16.53
N ALA A 2 10.14 26.23 16.09
CA ALA A 2 10.44 26.58 14.70
C ALA A 2 10.07 25.40 13.76
N GLN A 3 9.24 25.64 12.75
CA GLN A 3 8.98 24.68 11.68
C GLN A 3 10.24 24.56 10.81
N LYS A 4 10.85 23.38 10.76
CA LYS A 4 11.95 23.09 9.85
C LYS A 4 11.46 23.21 8.41
N LYS A 5 12.10 24.07 7.62
CA LYS A 5 11.84 24.18 6.19
C LYS A 5 12.59 23.08 5.46
N TRP A 6 12.15 22.74 4.26
CA TRP A 6 12.78 21.69 3.46
C TRP A 6 14.26 21.96 3.14
N ALA A 7 14.65 23.25 3.08
CA ALA A 7 16.03 23.68 2.93
C ALA A 7 16.90 23.47 4.18
N ASP A 8 16.28 23.30 5.35
CA ASP A 8 16.97 23.09 6.63
C ASP A 8 17.26 21.59 6.88
N LEU A 9 16.85 20.71 5.97
CA LEU A 9 17.11 19.27 6.06
C LEU A 9 18.51 18.94 5.58
N SER A 10 19.20 18.07 6.31
CA SER A 10 20.46 17.50 5.81
C SER A 10 20.22 16.70 4.53
N SER A 11 21.25 16.53 3.71
CA SER A 11 21.18 15.72 2.50
C SER A 11 20.66 14.29 2.77
N GLY A 12 20.99 13.71 3.94
CA GLY A 12 20.46 12.41 4.36
C GLY A 12 18.96 12.44 4.66
N GLN A 13 18.50 13.45 5.39
CA GLN A 13 17.06 13.61 5.72
C GLN A 13 16.22 13.82 4.46
N ARG A 14 16.69 14.65 3.52
CA ARG A 14 15.98 14.89 2.25
C ARG A 14 15.87 13.60 1.42
N LYS A 15 16.96 12.83 1.33
CA LYS A 15 16.97 11.52 0.68
C LYS A 15 15.98 10.56 1.33
N ALA A 16 15.95 10.48 2.65
CA ALA A 16 15.02 9.62 3.37
C ALA A 16 13.55 9.96 3.07
N VAL A 17 13.19 11.25 3.06
CA VAL A 17 11.83 11.70 2.72
C VAL A 17 11.45 11.28 1.29
N ILE A 18 12.35 11.48 0.31
CA ILE A 18 12.10 11.10 -1.08
C ILE A 18 11.90 9.58 -1.20
N VAL A 19 12.79 8.79 -0.57
CA VAL A 19 12.70 7.33 -0.60
C VAL A 19 11.41 6.84 0.04
N MET A 20 11.07 7.32 1.23
CA MET A 20 9.82 6.94 1.90
C MET A 20 8.59 7.30 1.07
N GLY A 21 8.56 8.49 0.47
CA GLY A 21 7.47 8.90 -0.42
C GLY A 21 7.35 8.01 -1.66
N ALA A 22 8.47 7.67 -2.30
CA ALA A 22 8.49 6.79 -3.46
C ALA A 22 8.01 5.37 -3.11
N VAL A 23 8.45 4.83 -1.96
CA VAL A 23 7.99 3.53 -1.46
C VAL A 23 6.49 3.56 -1.19
N GLN A 24 5.98 4.61 -0.52
CA GLN A 24 4.55 4.73 -0.23
C GLN A 24 3.70 4.78 -1.50
N LEU A 25 4.10 5.61 -2.47
CA LEU A 25 3.38 5.76 -3.75
C LEU A 25 3.38 4.45 -4.54
N THR A 26 4.51 3.76 -4.59
CA THR A 26 4.63 2.46 -5.26
C THR A 26 3.74 1.43 -4.59
N LEU A 27 3.76 1.37 -3.25
CA LEU A 27 2.98 0.42 -2.47
C LEU A 27 1.47 0.66 -2.64
N ALA A 28 1.01 1.91 -2.54
CA ALA A 28 -0.40 2.26 -2.72
C ALA A 28 -0.87 1.97 -4.15
N THR A 29 -0.06 2.33 -5.16
CA THR A 29 -0.38 2.06 -6.56
C THR A 29 -0.45 0.56 -6.82
N ALA A 30 0.52 -0.21 -6.32
CA ALA A 30 0.50 -1.67 -6.44
C ALA A 30 -0.75 -2.28 -5.79
N ALA A 31 -1.17 -1.79 -4.61
CA ALA A 31 -2.36 -2.27 -3.93
C ALA A 31 -3.64 -2.00 -4.74
N TRP A 32 -3.81 -0.80 -5.29
CA TRP A 32 -4.97 -0.49 -6.15
C TRP A 32 -4.95 -1.27 -7.46
N VAL A 33 -3.78 -1.42 -8.09
CA VAL A 33 -3.64 -2.21 -9.33
C VAL A 33 -3.96 -3.69 -9.07
N ASP A 34 -3.44 -4.25 -7.99
CA ASP A 34 -3.74 -5.64 -7.58
C ASP A 34 -5.25 -5.78 -7.31
N LEU A 35 -5.87 -4.87 -6.56
CA LEU A 35 -7.31 -4.87 -6.28
C LEU A 35 -8.18 -4.77 -7.54
N ALA A 36 -7.78 -3.93 -8.49
CA ALA A 36 -8.49 -3.75 -9.74
C ALA A 36 -8.45 -5.03 -10.58
N ARG A 37 -7.28 -5.64 -10.71
CA ARG A 37 -7.04 -6.83 -11.56
C ARG A 37 -7.54 -8.12 -10.93
N ARG A 38 -7.51 -8.25 -9.60
CA ARG A 38 -7.86 -9.49 -8.90
C ARG A 38 -9.37 -9.75 -8.99
N PRO A 39 -9.84 -10.97 -9.31
CA PRO A 39 -11.26 -11.31 -9.30
C PRO A 39 -11.90 -11.01 -7.94
N ALA A 40 -13.18 -10.59 -7.91
CA ALA A 40 -13.87 -10.23 -6.67
C ALA A 40 -13.92 -11.40 -5.66
N GLU A 41 -13.99 -12.62 -6.17
CA GLU A 41 -14.01 -13.86 -5.37
C GLU A 41 -12.72 -14.08 -4.58
N GLN A 42 -11.60 -13.57 -5.10
CA GLN A 42 -10.27 -13.64 -4.48
C GLN A 42 -9.96 -12.44 -3.57
N VAL A 43 -10.94 -11.58 -3.31
CA VAL A 43 -10.82 -10.43 -2.40
C VAL A 43 -11.67 -10.68 -1.16
N ASN A 44 -11.12 -10.40 0.02
CA ASN A 44 -11.83 -10.57 1.29
C ASN A 44 -12.83 -9.43 1.52
N GLY A 45 -14.05 -9.56 1.00
CA GLY A 45 -15.11 -8.55 1.08
C GLY A 45 -15.18 -7.69 -0.18
N SER A 46 -15.81 -6.50 -0.08
CA SER A 46 -16.06 -5.68 -1.26
C SER A 46 -14.80 -4.93 -1.74
N LYS A 47 -14.66 -4.83 -3.06
CA LYS A 47 -13.56 -4.05 -3.67
C LYS A 47 -13.61 -2.58 -3.29
N GLY A 48 -14.80 -1.98 -3.23
CA GLY A 48 -14.96 -0.58 -2.84
C GLY A 48 -14.43 -0.30 -1.42
N LYS A 49 -14.70 -1.20 -0.46
CA LYS A 49 -14.17 -1.08 0.90
C LYS A 49 -12.65 -1.12 0.93
N TRP A 50 -12.04 -2.05 0.19
CA TRP A 50 -10.58 -2.12 0.11
C TRP A 50 -9.96 -0.93 -0.61
N ALA A 51 -10.60 -0.40 -1.65
CA ALA A 51 -10.13 0.81 -2.32
C ALA A 51 -10.07 2.01 -1.35
N ALA A 52 -11.09 2.18 -0.51
CA ALA A 52 -11.13 3.20 0.53
C ALA A 52 -10.08 2.95 1.62
N ILE A 53 -9.90 1.70 2.06
CA ILE A 53 -8.87 1.34 3.05
C ILE A 53 -7.48 1.66 2.50
N ILE A 54 -7.15 1.29 1.26
CA ILE A 54 -5.85 1.54 0.62
C ILE A 54 -5.51 3.04 0.58
N ALA A 55 -6.50 3.93 0.50
CA ALA A 55 -6.28 5.37 0.54
C ALA A 55 -5.72 5.88 1.90
N ILE A 56 -5.75 5.05 2.95
CA ILE A 56 -5.29 5.42 4.30
C ILE A 56 -3.78 5.19 4.44
N ASN A 57 -2.99 6.16 3.96
CA ASN A 57 -1.52 6.23 4.15
C ASN A 57 -0.82 4.85 4.06
N TRP A 58 0.02 4.49 5.03
CA TRP A 58 0.74 3.21 5.05
C TRP A 58 -0.14 2.04 5.49
N ILE A 59 -1.09 2.30 6.38
CA ILE A 59 -1.94 1.27 6.98
C ILE A 59 -2.78 0.60 5.90
N GLY A 60 -3.34 1.38 4.98
CA GLY A 60 -4.23 0.90 3.94
C GLY A 60 -3.62 -0.16 3.02
N PRO A 61 -2.58 0.18 2.25
CA PRO A 61 -1.93 -0.73 1.32
C PRO A 61 -1.36 -1.97 2.03
N ILE A 62 -0.76 -1.80 3.22
CA ILE A 62 -0.21 -2.92 4.00
C ILE A 62 -1.35 -3.87 4.42
N SER A 63 -2.45 -3.32 4.94
CA SER A 63 -3.62 -4.12 5.36
C SER A 63 -4.23 -4.89 4.18
N TYR A 64 -4.26 -4.27 3.00
CA TYR A 64 -4.76 -4.93 1.79
C TYR A 64 -3.92 -6.15 1.42
N PHE A 65 -2.60 -6.01 1.39
CA PHE A 65 -1.73 -7.14 1.06
C PHE A 65 -1.73 -8.23 2.13
N ALA A 66 -1.88 -7.86 3.40
CA ALA A 66 -1.92 -8.78 4.54
C ALA A 66 -3.25 -9.53 4.68
N ARG A 67 -4.39 -8.88 4.41
CA ARG A 67 -5.72 -9.42 4.72
C ARG A 67 -6.76 -9.25 3.63
N GLY A 68 -6.53 -8.37 2.65
CA GLY A 68 -7.48 -8.09 1.57
C GLY A 68 -7.50 -9.11 0.45
N ARG A 69 -6.43 -9.90 0.30
CA ARG A 69 -6.33 -10.96 -0.70
C ARG A 69 -6.66 -12.32 -0.11
N LYS A 70 -7.33 -13.16 -0.88
CA LYS A 70 -7.40 -14.60 -0.63
C LYS A 70 -6.25 -15.25 -1.38
N THR A 71 -5.43 -16.01 -0.65
CA THR A 71 -4.46 -16.90 -1.26
C THR A 71 -5.24 -18.15 -1.65
N GLU A 72 -5.47 -18.36 -2.93
CA GLU A 72 -5.77 -19.70 -3.41
C GLU A 72 -4.49 -20.49 -3.21
N LEU A 73 -4.44 -21.31 -2.15
CA LEU A 73 -3.45 -22.37 -2.11
C LEU A 73 -3.75 -23.22 -3.35
N PRO A 74 -2.78 -23.47 -4.26
CA PRO A 74 -2.98 -24.51 -5.26
C PRO A 74 -3.35 -25.75 -4.45
N GLU A 75 -4.50 -26.35 -4.77
CA GLU A 75 -4.89 -27.64 -4.27
C GLU A 75 -3.75 -28.60 -4.67
N ILE A 76 -2.78 -28.80 -3.76
CA ILE A 76 -1.84 -29.90 -3.85
C ILE A 76 -2.60 -31.12 -3.34
N THR A 77 -3.68 -31.46 -4.03
CA THR A 77 -4.41 -32.71 -3.83
C THR A 77 -3.59 -33.77 -4.57
N ALA A 78 -2.71 -34.42 -3.81
CA ALA A 78 -2.24 -35.76 -4.12
C ALA A 78 -3.22 -36.77 -3.54
#